data_AF-A0A6A2YXB7-F1
#
_entry.id   AF-A0A6A2YXB7-F1
#
_cell.length_a   1.000
_cell.length_b   1.000
_cell.length_c   1.000
_cell.angle_alpha   90.00
_cell.angle_beta   90.00
_cell.angle_gamma   90.00
#
_symmetry.space_group_name_H-M   'P 1'
#
loop_
_entity.id
_entity.type
_entity.pdbx_description
1 polymer ?
#
loop_
_entity_poly.entity_id
_entity_poly.type
_entity_poly.pdbx_seq_one_letter_code
_entity_poly.pdbx_strand_id
1 'polypeptide(L)'
;MIGIDELMHKYWNTSFRSIPLSLKNPKSFPDPTKLFEQADGNIPPHFFRGEKTLQRYSCTDKMVKDTLLMDLSATIIIWHVATDICYLPLSTTTTDERVITCKVISDYMMYLVATKPSMVSEEDNFWFDSLSRKLRKELQQSTISLKDEATVYQQFFSEISSEEDESAPSKVILKHAMRIEEVLREMAEKWDIMMSVWLEMMHYAAMRCPHLSHLQALSQGSEILSMYWLLASYNIYENSNIED
;
A
#
# COMPACT_ATOMS: atom_id res chain seq x y z
N MET A 1 5.80 11.60 29.96
CA MET A 1 5.44 12.02 28.60
C MET A 1 6.25 11.17 27.65
N ILE A 2 5.82 9.91 27.49
CA ILE A 2 6.48 8.91 26.66
C ILE A 2 5.73 8.98 25.35
N GLY A 3 6.37 9.66 24.40
CA GLY A 3 5.73 10.20 23.22
C GLY A 3 5.35 9.10 22.25
N ILE A 4 4.35 9.43 21.43
CA ILE A 4 3.99 8.79 20.15
C ILE A 4 5.22 8.30 19.35
N ASP A 5 6.40 8.88 19.56
CA ASP A 5 7.69 8.37 19.10
C ASP A 5 7.93 6.88 19.37
N GLU A 6 7.42 6.26 20.46
CA GLU A 6 7.58 4.81 20.74
C GLU A 6 6.63 3.91 19.92
N LEU A 7 5.41 4.39 19.64
CA LEU A 7 4.43 3.73 18.75
C LEU A 7 4.85 3.91 17.29
N MET A 8 5.32 5.12 16.96
CA MET A 8 5.96 5.46 15.69
C MET A 8 7.32 4.76 15.54
N HIS A 9 8.01 4.42 16.64
CA HIS A 9 9.21 3.58 16.63
C HIS A 9 8.92 2.14 16.19
N LYS A 10 7.68 1.65 16.33
CA LYS A 10 7.31 0.31 15.83
C LYS A 10 7.16 0.30 14.30
N TYR A 11 6.61 1.38 13.74
CA TYR A 11 6.48 1.59 12.28
C TYR A 11 7.78 2.13 11.62
N TRP A 12 8.65 2.82 12.38
CA TRP A 12 9.92 3.39 11.88
C TRP A 12 11.16 2.58 12.26
N ASN A 13 11.13 1.84 13.37
CA ASN A 13 12.29 1.22 14.00
C ASN A 13 12.03 -0.24 14.45
N THR A 14 11.18 -0.98 13.72
CA THR A 14 11.45 -2.40 13.58
C THR A 14 12.62 -2.51 12.60
N SER A 15 13.82 -2.66 13.17
CA SER A 15 15.04 -3.14 12.52
C SER A 15 14.76 -3.61 11.11
N PHE A 16 15.18 -2.83 10.08
CA PHE A 16 15.10 -3.17 8.65
C PHE A 16 14.72 -4.64 8.52
N ARG A 17 13.42 -4.97 8.47
CA ARG A 17 13.04 -6.39 8.42
C ARG A 17 13.71 -6.83 7.16
N SER A 18 14.72 -7.68 7.29
CA SER A 18 15.57 -8.03 6.17
C SER A 18 14.60 -8.50 5.12
N ILE A 19 14.52 -7.75 4.02
CA ILE A 19 13.74 -8.10 2.84
C ILE A 19 13.95 -9.60 2.67
N PRO A 20 12.90 -10.44 2.83
CA PRO A 20 13.02 -11.89 2.75
C PRO A 20 13.98 -12.26 1.62
N LEU A 21 14.89 -13.21 1.85
CA LEU A 21 15.92 -13.56 0.85
C LEU A 21 15.30 -13.89 -0.52
N SER A 22 14.04 -14.33 -0.56
CA SER A 22 13.21 -14.44 -1.76
C SER A 22 13.11 -13.11 -2.51
N LEU A 23 12.69 -12.01 -1.89
CA LEU A 23 12.65 -10.66 -2.48
C LEU A 23 14.02 -10.08 -2.90
N LYS A 24 15.14 -10.65 -2.42
CA LYS A 24 16.49 -10.33 -2.95
C LYS A 24 16.83 -11.08 -4.24
N ASN A 25 16.02 -12.08 -4.60
CA ASN A 25 16.11 -12.78 -5.87
C ASN A 25 15.15 -12.10 -6.86
N PRO A 26 15.66 -11.38 -7.88
CA PRO A 26 14.82 -10.70 -8.87
C PRO A 26 13.84 -11.63 -9.59
N LYS A 27 14.11 -12.95 -9.56
CA LYS A 27 13.29 -14.00 -10.18
C LYS A 27 12.09 -14.46 -9.34
N SER A 28 11.99 -14.08 -8.05
CA SER A 28 10.83 -14.43 -7.21
C SER A 28 9.73 -13.37 -7.26
N PHE A 29 10.06 -12.15 -7.69
CA PHE A 29 9.04 -11.22 -8.11
C PHE A 29 8.35 -11.81 -9.33
N PRO A 30 7.00 -11.81 -9.39
CA PRO A 30 6.35 -11.90 -10.68
C PRO A 30 6.99 -10.82 -11.53
N ASP A 31 7.60 -11.23 -12.63
CA ASP A 31 8.19 -10.32 -13.59
C ASP A 31 7.17 -9.19 -13.84
N PRO A 32 7.47 -7.93 -13.44
CA PRO A 32 6.50 -6.86 -13.55
C PRO A 32 6.02 -6.75 -14.98
N THR A 33 6.95 -6.90 -15.94
CA THR A 33 6.65 -6.95 -17.36
C THR A 33 5.65 -8.06 -17.71
N LYS A 34 5.70 -9.26 -17.10
CA LYS A 34 4.69 -10.33 -17.28
C LYS A 34 3.35 -10.06 -16.61
N LEU A 35 3.31 -9.29 -15.52
CA LEU A 35 2.04 -8.81 -14.96
C LEU A 35 1.33 -7.86 -15.94
N PHE A 36 2.10 -7.18 -16.78
CA PHE A 36 1.61 -6.16 -17.70
C PHE A 36 1.61 -6.57 -19.19
N GLU A 37 2.19 -7.72 -19.55
CA GLU A 37 2.18 -8.31 -20.90
C GLU A 37 0.76 -8.58 -21.43
N GLN A 38 -0.25 -8.62 -20.54
CA GLN A 38 -1.67 -8.72 -20.88
C GLN A 38 -2.36 -7.36 -21.09
N ALA A 39 -1.62 -6.25 -21.14
CA ALA A 39 -2.20 -4.95 -21.43
C ALA A 39 -2.89 -4.98 -22.80
N ASP A 40 -4.09 -4.41 -22.89
CA ASP A 40 -4.65 -4.02 -24.19
C ASP A 40 -3.58 -3.14 -24.82
N GLY A 41 -3.07 -3.53 -26.00
CA GLY A 41 -1.83 -3.01 -26.60
C GLY A 41 -1.74 -1.50 -26.85
N ASN A 42 -2.66 -0.70 -26.31
CA ASN A 42 -2.72 0.75 -26.41
C ASN A 42 -2.51 1.50 -25.08
N ILE A 43 -2.53 0.85 -23.90
CA ILE A 43 -2.35 1.56 -22.61
C ILE A 43 -1.11 1.04 -21.88
N PRO A 44 -0.10 1.90 -21.63
CA PRO A 44 1.09 1.49 -20.92
C PRO A 44 0.83 0.98 -19.48
N PRO A 45 1.65 0.04 -19.00
CA PRO A 45 1.56 -0.55 -17.65
C PRO A 45 1.43 0.45 -16.50
N HIS A 46 2.14 1.58 -16.60
CA HIS A 46 2.25 2.59 -15.56
C HIS A 46 1.03 3.50 -15.40
N PHE A 47 -0.06 3.25 -16.14
CA PHE A 47 -1.33 3.95 -15.96
C PHE A 47 -2.26 3.26 -14.97
N PHE A 48 -2.00 2.01 -14.62
CA PHE A 48 -2.87 1.21 -13.76
C PHE A 48 -2.36 1.19 -12.31
N ARG A 49 -3.29 1.21 -11.36
CA ARG A 49 -3.10 1.20 -9.92
C ARG A 49 -3.73 -0.04 -9.26
N GLY A 50 -4.16 -1.02 -10.06
CA GLY A 50 -4.91 -2.19 -9.62
C GLY A 50 -6.06 -2.56 -10.55
N GLU A 51 -6.42 -1.72 -11.52
CA GLU A 51 -7.57 -1.95 -12.41
C GLU A 51 -7.40 -3.23 -13.22
N LYS A 52 -6.17 -3.52 -13.68
CA LYS A 52 -5.88 -4.73 -14.45
C LYS A 52 -6.00 -5.97 -13.57
N THR A 53 -5.55 -5.92 -12.32
CA THR A 53 -5.74 -6.99 -11.34
C THR A 53 -7.23 -7.23 -11.08
N LEU A 54 -8.01 -6.18 -10.76
CA LEU A 54 -9.43 -6.35 -10.49
C LEU A 54 -10.17 -6.92 -11.71
N GLN A 55 -9.80 -6.51 -12.92
CA GLN A 55 -10.32 -7.07 -14.17
C GLN A 55 -9.94 -8.56 -14.31
N ARG A 56 -8.66 -8.91 -14.13
CA ARG A 56 -8.13 -10.27 -14.26
C ARG A 56 -8.82 -11.26 -13.33
N TYR A 57 -9.06 -10.87 -12.09
CA TYR A 57 -9.73 -11.71 -11.09
C TYR A 57 -11.25 -11.54 -11.08
N SER A 58 -11.82 -10.84 -12.08
CA SER A 58 -13.28 -10.63 -12.20
C SER A 58 -13.92 -10.00 -10.95
N CYS A 59 -13.19 -9.16 -10.22
CA CYS A 59 -13.74 -8.38 -9.12
C CYS A 59 -14.59 -7.24 -9.68
N THR A 60 -15.91 -7.40 -9.64
CA THR A 60 -16.86 -6.41 -10.21
C THR A 60 -17.43 -5.42 -9.21
N ASP A 61 -17.04 -5.51 -7.93
CA ASP A 61 -17.56 -4.61 -6.90
C ASP A 61 -17.23 -3.15 -7.22
N LYS A 62 -18.28 -2.33 -7.31
CA LYS A 62 -18.16 -0.93 -7.70
C LYS A 62 -17.35 -0.13 -6.67
N MET A 63 -17.62 -0.33 -5.38
CA MET A 63 -16.99 0.45 -4.32
C MET A 63 -15.51 0.13 -4.18
N VAL A 64 -15.11 -1.11 -4.42
CA VAL A 64 -13.70 -1.51 -4.53
C VAL A 64 -13.04 -0.82 -5.73
N LYS A 65 -13.67 -0.84 -6.91
CA LYS A 65 -13.14 -0.16 -8.11
C LYS A 65 -13.02 1.35 -7.94
N ASP A 66 -14.01 1.98 -7.32
CA ASP A 66 -14.03 3.43 -7.08
C ASP A 66 -12.83 3.89 -6.22
N THR A 67 -12.24 3.01 -5.39
CA THR A 67 -11.01 3.35 -4.63
C THR A 67 -9.81 3.68 -5.51
N LEU A 68 -9.73 3.10 -6.71
CA LEU A 68 -8.61 3.31 -7.65
C LEU A 68 -8.73 4.65 -8.39
N LEU A 69 -9.92 5.25 -8.38
CA LEU A 69 -10.20 6.56 -8.97
C LEU A 69 -9.84 7.72 -8.02
N MET A 70 -9.59 7.43 -6.75
CA MET A 70 -9.17 8.42 -5.77
C MET A 70 -7.70 8.83 -5.97
N ASP A 71 -7.26 9.84 -5.21
CA ASP A 71 -5.84 10.23 -5.15
C ASP A 71 -4.99 9.04 -4.71
N LEU A 72 -3.78 8.91 -5.26
CA LEU A 72 -2.93 7.74 -4.98
C LEU A 72 -2.64 7.57 -3.48
N SER A 73 -2.44 8.67 -2.75
CA SER A 73 -2.26 8.63 -1.29
C SER A 73 -3.49 8.05 -0.59
N ALA A 74 -4.69 8.46 -0.97
CA ALA A 74 -5.94 7.92 -0.44
C ALA A 74 -6.10 6.43 -0.76
N THR A 75 -5.85 6.04 -2.02
CA THR A 75 -5.90 4.64 -2.44
C THR A 75 -4.93 3.78 -1.62
N ILE A 76 -3.68 4.21 -1.46
CA ILE A 76 -2.68 3.49 -0.65
C ILE A 76 -3.17 3.34 0.80
N ILE A 77 -3.68 4.41 1.41
CA ILE A 77 -4.17 4.36 2.79
C ILE A 77 -5.33 3.37 2.93
N ILE A 78 -6.31 3.41 2.03
CA ILE A 78 -7.48 2.53 2.04
C ILE A 78 -7.06 1.06 1.91
N TRP A 79 -6.22 0.75 0.91
CA TRP A 79 -5.75 -0.60 0.67
C TRP A 79 -4.84 -1.10 1.79
N HIS A 80 -4.08 -0.21 2.45
CA HIS A 80 -3.26 -0.53 3.61
C HIS A 80 -4.14 -0.93 4.80
N VAL A 81 -5.16 -0.14 5.14
CA VAL A 81 -6.11 -0.48 6.19
C VAL A 81 -6.83 -1.80 5.87
N ALA A 82 -7.24 -2.03 4.62
CA ALA A 82 -7.83 -3.31 4.21
C ALA A 82 -6.84 -4.48 4.38
N THR A 83 -5.56 -4.28 4.06
CA THR A 83 -4.49 -5.27 4.27
C THR A 83 -4.31 -5.60 5.74
N ASP A 84 -4.36 -4.61 6.62
CA ASP A 84 -4.28 -4.81 8.07
C ASP A 84 -5.46 -5.62 8.61
N ILE A 85 -6.68 -5.28 8.20
CA ILE A 85 -7.88 -6.03 8.60
C ILE A 85 -7.77 -7.50 8.15
N CYS A 86 -7.34 -7.74 6.90
CA CYS A 86 -7.11 -9.08 6.36
C CYS A 86 -5.99 -9.85 7.08
N TYR A 87 -4.92 -9.16 7.48
CA TYR A 87 -3.70 -9.75 8.03
C TYR A 87 -3.80 -10.02 9.53
N LEU A 88 -4.55 -9.21 10.27
CA LEU A 88 -4.62 -9.27 11.74
C LEU A 88 -4.89 -10.69 12.29
N PRO A 89 -5.87 -11.47 11.77
CA PRO A 89 -6.12 -12.84 12.23
C PRO A 89 -4.97 -13.83 11.97
N LEU A 90 -4.07 -13.49 11.04
CA LEU A 90 -2.95 -14.32 10.59
C LEU A 90 -1.61 -13.93 11.21
N SER A 91 -1.56 -12.77 11.89
CA SER A 91 -0.33 -12.08 12.29
C SER A 91 0.68 -12.91 13.10
N THR A 92 0.22 -13.92 13.84
CA THR A 92 1.05 -14.78 14.70
C THR A 92 1.19 -16.22 14.19
N THR A 93 0.47 -16.59 13.14
CA THR A 93 0.30 -17.98 12.71
C THR A 93 0.73 -18.23 11.27
N THR A 94 0.70 -17.22 10.41
CA THR A 94 1.02 -17.41 9.00
C THR A 94 2.53 -17.56 8.77
N THR A 95 2.88 -18.57 7.98
CA THR A 95 4.21 -18.76 7.40
C THR A 95 4.19 -18.59 5.88
N ASP A 96 3.05 -18.20 5.32
CA ASP A 96 2.89 -17.97 3.89
C ASP A 96 3.67 -16.72 3.48
N GLU A 97 4.75 -16.94 2.72
CA GLU A 97 5.63 -15.88 2.24
C GLU A 97 4.89 -14.82 1.41
N ARG A 98 3.82 -15.20 0.69
CA ARG A 98 3.03 -14.26 -0.11
C ARG A 98 2.26 -13.29 0.79
N VAL A 99 1.62 -13.82 1.83
CA VAL A 99 0.89 -13.01 2.82
C VAL A 99 1.83 -12.03 3.51
N ILE A 100 2.98 -12.53 3.96
CA ILE A 100 4.03 -11.73 4.61
C ILE A 100 4.56 -10.65 3.67
N THR A 101 4.85 -11.01 2.42
CA THR A 101 5.36 -10.07 1.42
C THR A 101 4.31 -9.00 1.08
N CYS A 102 3.03 -9.37 0.97
CA CYS A 102 1.93 -8.44 0.71
C CYS A 102 1.86 -7.38 1.82
N LYS A 103 1.98 -7.82 3.08
CA LYS A 103 2.03 -6.93 4.24
C LYS A 103 3.25 -6.01 4.20
N VAL A 104 4.43 -6.54 3.87
CA VAL A 104 5.66 -5.73 3.75
C VAL A 104 5.55 -4.64 2.67
N ILE A 105 5.00 -4.96 1.49
CA ILE A 105 4.82 -3.96 0.42
C ILE A 105 3.78 -2.92 0.85
N SER A 106 2.69 -3.36 1.49
CA SER A 106 1.69 -2.45 2.03
C SER A 106 2.28 -1.47 3.06
N ASP A 107 3.07 -1.97 4.01
CA ASP A 107 3.78 -1.16 5.01
C ASP A 107 4.73 -0.16 4.36
N TYR A 108 5.45 -0.60 3.34
CA TYR A 108 6.38 0.24 2.60
C TYR A 108 5.67 1.36 1.83
N MET A 109 4.57 1.07 1.12
CA MET A 109 3.79 2.08 0.41
C MET A 109 3.18 3.10 1.38
N MET A 110 2.72 2.64 2.54
CA MET A 110 2.23 3.52 3.61
C MET A 110 3.36 4.39 4.20
N TYR A 111 4.56 3.84 4.37
CA TYR A 111 5.76 4.59 4.76
C TYR A 111 6.08 5.71 3.76
N LEU A 112 5.98 5.44 2.45
CA LEU A 112 6.19 6.45 1.42
C LEU A 112 5.18 7.60 1.56
N VAL A 113 3.89 7.29 1.74
CA VAL A 113 2.86 8.30 2.00
C VAL A 113 3.21 9.13 3.23
N ALA A 114 3.60 8.50 4.35
CA ALA A 114 3.84 9.20 5.61
C ALA A 114 5.13 10.04 5.64
N THR A 115 6.18 9.60 4.95
CA THR A 115 7.55 10.13 5.15
C THR A 115 8.17 10.74 3.91
N LYS A 116 7.71 10.34 2.72
CA LYS A 116 8.19 10.81 1.42
C LYS A 116 7.02 11.12 0.49
N PRO A 117 6.06 11.97 0.89
CA PRO A 117 4.85 12.22 0.12
C PRO A 117 5.15 12.69 -1.31
N SER A 118 6.23 13.46 -1.53
CA SER A 118 6.69 13.92 -2.85
C SER A 118 7.10 12.80 -3.82
N MET A 119 7.23 11.55 -3.36
CA MET A 119 7.46 10.38 -4.21
C MET A 119 6.16 9.69 -4.63
N VAL A 120 5.03 10.04 -4.02
CA VAL A 120 3.71 9.41 -4.22
C VAL A 120 2.71 10.39 -4.83
N SER A 121 2.68 11.63 -4.35
CA SER A 121 1.80 12.68 -4.84
C SER A 121 2.49 14.04 -4.78
N GLU A 122 2.17 14.92 -5.72
CA GLU A 122 2.56 16.34 -5.66
C GLU A 122 1.62 17.15 -4.74
N GLU A 123 0.44 16.61 -4.43
CA GLU A 123 -0.58 17.26 -3.62
C GLU A 123 -0.35 17.05 -2.11
N ASP A 124 -0.89 17.98 -1.31
CA ASP A 124 -0.87 17.91 0.14
C ASP A 124 -1.50 16.58 0.62
N ASN A 125 -0.90 15.99 1.67
CA ASN A 125 -1.28 14.67 2.17
C ASN A 125 -2.52 14.71 3.07
N PHE A 126 -3.58 15.37 2.60
CA PHE A 126 -4.82 15.66 3.33
C PHE A 126 -5.44 14.41 3.99
N TRP A 127 -5.54 13.32 3.24
CA TRP A 127 -6.11 12.05 3.70
C TRP A 127 -5.31 11.46 4.87
N PHE A 128 -3.98 11.47 4.76
CA PHE A 128 -3.09 11.01 5.82
C PHE A 128 -3.14 11.92 7.04
N ASP A 129 -3.13 13.23 6.86
CA ASP A 129 -3.20 14.20 7.95
C ASP A 129 -4.54 14.12 8.70
N SER A 130 -5.63 13.85 7.99
CA SER A 130 -6.93 13.61 8.60
C SER A 130 -6.94 12.32 9.43
N LEU A 131 -6.50 11.20 8.83
CA LEU A 131 -6.46 9.91 9.49
C LEU A 131 -5.53 9.93 10.72
N SER A 132 -4.34 10.51 10.59
CA SER A 132 -3.35 10.60 11.66
C SER A 132 -3.83 11.49 12.82
N ARG A 133 -4.51 12.60 12.53
CA ARG A 133 -5.13 13.44 13.58
C ARG A 133 -6.20 12.67 14.36
N LYS A 134 -7.02 11.87 13.68
CA LYS A 134 -8.03 11.03 14.34
C LYS A 134 -7.35 9.98 15.22
N LEU A 135 -6.42 9.20 14.68
CA LEU A 135 -5.62 8.21 15.41
C LEU A 135 -4.96 8.79 16.68
N ARG A 136 -4.36 9.98 16.57
CA ARG A 136 -3.70 10.65 17.70
C ARG A 136 -4.67 11.03 18.81
N LYS A 137 -5.85 11.55 18.46
CA LYS A 137 -6.89 11.87 19.46
C LYS A 137 -7.31 10.62 20.23
N GLU A 138 -7.49 9.50 19.53
CA GLU A 138 -7.89 8.24 20.16
C GLU A 138 -6.81 7.70 21.09
N LEU A 139 -5.57 7.66 20.63
CA LEU A 139 -4.46 7.19 21.46
C LEU A 139 -4.28 8.02 22.72
N GLN A 140 -4.53 9.33 22.67
CA GLN A 140 -4.45 10.23 23.82
C GLN A 140 -5.61 10.02 24.82
N GLN A 141 -6.79 9.65 24.34
CA GLN A 141 -7.97 9.42 25.18
C GLN A 141 -8.02 8.00 25.75
N SER A 142 -7.37 7.06 25.07
CA SER A 142 -7.32 5.66 25.47
C SER A 142 -6.27 5.40 26.56
N THR A 143 -6.62 4.62 27.59
CA THR A 143 -5.67 4.15 28.62
C THR A 143 -5.02 2.81 28.18
N ILE A 144 -4.80 2.63 26.88
CA ILE A 144 -4.42 1.33 26.32
C ILE A 144 -2.91 1.13 26.43
N SER A 145 -2.51 0.00 27.04
CA SER A 145 -1.17 -0.54 26.90
C SER A 145 -0.97 -1.01 25.46
N LEU A 146 -0.06 -0.37 24.73
CA LEU A 146 0.32 -0.59 23.31
C LEU A 146 0.82 -2.00 22.94
N LYS A 147 0.68 -2.96 23.86
CA LYS A 147 1.17 -4.33 23.72
C LYS A 147 0.24 -5.23 22.94
N ASP A 148 -1.05 -4.87 22.81
CA ASP A 148 -2.02 -5.64 22.03
C ASP A 148 -2.54 -4.83 20.83
N GLU A 149 -1.96 -5.12 19.67
CA GLU A 149 -2.25 -4.49 18.40
C GLU A 149 -3.70 -4.72 17.96
N ALA A 150 -4.23 -5.94 18.18
CA ALA A 150 -5.61 -6.27 17.80
C ALA A 150 -6.63 -5.40 18.54
N THR A 151 -6.40 -5.18 19.84
CA THR A 151 -7.27 -4.33 20.68
C THR A 151 -7.25 -2.87 20.23
N VAL A 152 -6.08 -2.35 19.82
CA VAL A 152 -5.95 -0.98 19.29
C VAL A 152 -6.74 -0.82 17.99
N TYR A 153 -6.63 -1.77 17.05
CA TYR A 153 -7.39 -1.73 15.79
C TYR A 153 -8.91 -1.80 16.04
N GLN A 154 -9.37 -2.69 16.92
CA GLN A 154 -10.80 -2.82 17.22
C GLN A 154 -11.39 -1.53 17.80
N GLN A 155 -10.70 -0.91 18.76
CA GLN A 155 -11.19 0.33 19.37
C GLN A 155 -11.17 1.51 18.38
N PHE A 156 -10.11 1.58 17.56
CA PHE A 156 -10.03 2.57 16.50
C PHE A 156 -11.18 2.44 15.48
N PHE A 157 -11.51 1.21 15.07
CA PHE A 157 -12.61 0.97 14.15
C PHE A 157 -13.98 1.29 14.76
N SER A 158 -14.20 0.96 16.04
CA SER A 158 -15.46 1.29 16.70
C SER A 158 -15.70 2.80 16.76
N GLU A 159 -14.65 3.59 17.00
CA GLU A 159 -14.78 5.04 17.13
C GLU A 159 -14.98 5.74 15.78
N ILE A 160 -14.27 5.32 14.73
CA ILE A 160 -14.54 5.84 13.38
C ILE A 160 -15.96 5.46 12.95
N SER A 161 -16.45 4.28 13.34
CA SER A 161 -17.81 3.86 13.01
C SER A 161 -18.86 4.74 13.71
N SER A 162 -18.58 5.25 14.91
CA SER A 162 -19.46 6.17 15.65
C SER A 162 -19.34 7.65 15.23
N GLU A 163 -18.43 7.99 14.31
CA GLU A 163 -18.28 9.37 13.81
C GLU A 163 -19.54 9.82 13.05
N GLU A 164 -20.18 10.92 13.48
CA GLU A 164 -21.44 11.38 12.88
C GLU A 164 -21.27 11.91 11.45
N ASP A 165 -20.12 12.51 11.15
CA ASP A 165 -19.82 13.06 9.82
C ASP A 165 -19.46 11.93 8.83
N GLU A 166 -20.43 11.51 8.02
CA GLU A 166 -20.24 10.53 6.94
C GLU A 166 -19.24 10.98 5.87
N SER A 167 -18.98 12.28 5.76
CA SER A 167 -18.01 12.83 4.82
C SER A 167 -16.59 12.93 5.40
N ALA A 168 -16.41 12.59 6.68
CA ALA A 168 -15.11 12.61 7.33
C ALA A 168 -14.14 11.66 6.60
N PRO A 169 -12.92 12.13 6.24
CA PRO A 169 -11.96 11.30 5.51
C PRO A 169 -11.64 9.97 6.19
N SER A 170 -11.54 9.94 7.53
CA SER A 170 -11.37 8.72 8.33
C SER A 170 -12.48 7.69 8.10
N LYS A 171 -13.73 8.15 8.08
CA LYS A 171 -14.90 7.31 7.89
C LYS A 171 -15.02 6.80 6.46
N VAL A 172 -14.74 7.67 5.47
CA VAL A 172 -14.63 7.26 4.06
C VAL A 172 -13.56 6.18 3.90
N ILE A 173 -12.36 6.39 4.42
CA ILE A 173 -11.26 5.42 4.37
C ILE A 173 -11.70 4.07 4.94
N LEU A 174 -12.24 4.06 6.16
CA LEU A 174 -12.63 2.82 6.83
C LEU A 174 -13.74 2.09 6.07
N LYS A 175 -14.75 2.81 5.58
CA LYS A 175 -15.86 2.25 4.82
C LYS A 175 -15.37 1.53 3.56
N HIS A 176 -14.46 2.14 2.80
CA HIS A 176 -13.86 1.50 1.63
C HIS A 176 -12.97 0.31 2.01
N ALA A 177 -12.15 0.44 3.05
CA ALA A 177 -11.26 -0.63 3.50
C ALA A 177 -12.04 -1.87 3.97
N MET A 178 -13.11 -1.68 4.76
CA MET A 178 -14.01 -2.76 5.17
C MET A 178 -14.69 -3.42 3.98
N ARG A 179 -15.10 -2.62 2.97
CA ARG A 179 -15.71 -3.18 1.77
C ARG A 179 -14.73 -4.02 0.95
N ILE A 180 -13.48 -3.58 0.80
CA ILE A 180 -12.42 -4.39 0.17
C ILE A 180 -12.25 -5.70 0.92
N GLU A 181 -12.12 -5.65 2.24
CA GLU A 181 -11.93 -6.86 3.04
C GLU A 181 -13.12 -7.82 2.91
N GLU A 182 -14.35 -7.32 3.00
CA GLU A 182 -15.58 -8.11 2.85
C GLU A 182 -15.64 -8.80 1.48
N VAL A 183 -15.39 -8.06 0.39
CA VAL A 183 -15.43 -8.61 -0.97
C VAL A 183 -14.34 -9.64 -1.17
N LEU A 184 -13.10 -9.33 -0.77
CA LEU A 184 -11.97 -10.22 -0.99
C LEU A 184 -11.98 -11.43 -0.03
N ARG A 185 -12.63 -11.35 1.13
CA ARG A 185 -12.77 -12.49 2.06
C ARG A 185 -13.42 -13.70 1.38
N GLU A 186 -14.38 -13.45 0.51
CA GLU A 186 -15.13 -14.49 -0.22
C GLU A 186 -14.39 -14.99 -1.48
N MET A 187 -13.23 -14.39 -1.82
CA MET A 187 -12.43 -14.79 -2.98
C MET A 187 -11.27 -15.69 -2.55
N ALA A 188 -11.14 -16.84 -3.21
CA ALA A 188 -10.05 -17.80 -2.92
C ALA A 188 -8.67 -17.19 -3.19
N GLU A 189 -8.59 -16.30 -4.17
CA GLU A 189 -7.38 -15.63 -4.66
C GLU A 189 -7.09 -14.31 -3.92
N LYS A 190 -7.71 -14.07 -2.74
CA LYS A 190 -7.58 -12.82 -1.97
C LYS A 190 -6.15 -12.26 -1.93
N TRP A 191 -5.19 -13.08 -1.51
CA TRP A 191 -3.81 -12.62 -1.35
C TRP A 191 -3.08 -12.45 -2.68
N ASP A 192 -3.49 -13.15 -3.74
CA ASP A 192 -3.00 -12.91 -5.10
C ASP A 192 -3.50 -11.56 -5.64
N ILE A 193 -4.78 -11.24 -5.39
CA ILE A 193 -5.39 -9.97 -5.75
C ILE A 193 -4.70 -8.83 -5.00
N MET A 194 -4.60 -8.91 -3.68
CA MET A 194 -4.00 -7.85 -2.87
C MET A 194 -2.53 -7.62 -3.26
N MET A 195 -1.75 -8.69 -3.42
CA MET A 195 -0.37 -8.59 -3.89
C MET A 195 -0.28 -7.91 -5.25
N SER A 196 -1.10 -8.32 -6.21
CA SER A 196 -1.03 -7.81 -7.57
C SER A 196 -1.43 -6.33 -7.63
N VAL A 197 -2.45 -5.92 -6.86
CA VAL A 197 -2.82 -4.50 -6.72
C VAL A 197 -1.68 -3.69 -6.11
N TRP A 198 -1.01 -4.19 -5.08
CA TRP A 198 0.16 -3.51 -4.50
C TRP A 198 1.30 -3.34 -5.49
N LEU A 199 1.56 -4.35 -6.33
CA LEU A 199 2.59 -4.27 -7.36
C LEU A 199 2.22 -3.26 -8.47
N GLU A 200 0.94 -3.19 -8.87
CA GLU A 200 0.47 -2.16 -9.79
C GLU A 200 0.63 -0.76 -9.20
N MET A 201 0.19 -0.54 -7.95
CA MET A 201 0.37 0.76 -7.28
C MET A 201 1.84 1.15 -7.12
N MET A 202 2.72 0.21 -6.77
CA MET A 202 4.15 0.46 -6.65
C MET A 202 4.76 0.82 -8.00
N HIS A 203 4.36 0.12 -9.08
CA HIS A 203 4.81 0.44 -10.42
C HIS A 203 4.34 1.82 -10.88
N TYR A 204 3.07 2.13 -10.67
CA TYR A 204 2.50 3.44 -10.94
C TYR A 204 3.26 4.54 -10.19
N ALA A 205 3.45 4.37 -8.88
CA ALA A 205 4.16 5.35 -8.05
C ALA A 205 5.60 5.56 -8.54
N ALA A 206 6.33 4.49 -8.83
CA ALA A 206 7.70 4.57 -9.35
C ALA A 206 7.78 5.32 -10.69
N MET A 207 6.85 5.06 -11.61
CA MET A 207 6.88 5.68 -12.94
C MET A 207 6.35 7.12 -12.95
N ARG A 208 5.53 7.50 -11.96
CA ARG A 208 4.96 8.84 -11.83
C ARG A 208 5.72 9.72 -10.83
N CYS A 209 6.63 9.15 -10.05
CA CYS A 209 7.47 9.88 -9.13
C CYS A 209 8.37 10.87 -9.91
N PRO A 210 8.45 12.14 -9.50
CA PRO A 210 9.33 13.11 -10.15
C PRO A 210 10.78 12.62 -10.16
N HIS A 211 11.46 12.72 -11.31
CA HIS A 211 12.86 12.28 -11.44
C HIS A 211 13.77 12.91 -10.38
N LEU A 212 13.54 14.18 -10.02
CA LEU A 212 14.31 14.85 -8.98
C LEU A 212 14.12 14.19 -7.61
N SER A 213 12.90 13.76 -7.27
CA SER A 213 12.60 13.01 -6.05
C SER A 213 13.35 11.68 -6.02
N HIS A 214 13.41 10.96 -7.15
CA HIS A 214 14.22 9.74 -7.28
C HIS A 214 15.70 10.00 -7.06
N LEU A 215 16.26 11.03 -7.72
CA LEU A 215 17.68 11.38 -7.62
C LEU A 215 18.05 11.81 -6.19
N GLN A 216 17.19 12.61 -5.54
CA GLN A 216 17.38 13.02 -4.15
C GLN A 216 17.37 11.80 -3.23
N ALA A 217 16.41 10.89 -3.40
CA ALA A 217 16.34 9.67 -2.60
C ALA A 217 17.60 8.79 -2.78
N LEU A 218 18.06 8.60 -4.03
CA LEU A 218 19.27 7.84 -4.35
C LEU A 218 20.54 8.49 -3.76
N SER A 219 20.62 9.81 -3.73
CA SER A 219 21.76 10.53 -3.14
C SER A 219 21.88 10.34 -1.63
N GLN A 220 20.78 9.97 -0.96
CA GLN A 220 20.70 9.77 0.48
C GLN A 220 20.77 8.30 0.89
N GLY A 221 20.85 7.37 -0.09
CA GLY A 221 20.94 5.93 0.14
C GLY A 221 20.16 5.12 -0.90
N SER A 222 20.08 3.81 -0.71
CA SER A 222 19.25 2.94 -1.54
C SER A 222 17.77 3.12 -1.18
N GLU A 223 16.97 3.56 -2.14
CA GLU A 223 15.52 3.65 -2.03
C GLU A 223 14.89 2.61 -2.96
N ILE A 224 14.00 1.75 -2.43
CA ILE A 224 13.42 0.59 -3.14
C ILE A 224 12.61 1.02 -4.39
N LEU A 225 11.74 2.01 -4.29
CA LEU A 225 10.97 2.60 -5.39
C LEU A 225 11.89 3.18 -6.45
N SER A 226 12.96 3.87 -6.06
CA SER A 226 13.95 4.39 -7.03
C SER A 226 14.75 3.28 -7.72
N MET A 227 15.10 2.22 -7.00
CA MET A 227 15.75 1.05 -7.58
C MET A 227 14.81 0.32 -8.55
N TYR A 228 13.55 0.16 -8.16
CA TYR A 228 12.52 -0.43 -9.01
C TYR A 228 12.29 0.42 -10.27
N TRP A 229 12.21 1.75 -10.13
CA TRP A 229 12.08 2.68 -11.26
C TRP A 229 13.22 2.51 -12.28
N LEU A 230 14.48 2.40 -11.81
CA LEU A 230 15.63 2.17 -12.70
C LEU A 230 15.51 0.84 -13.45
N LEU A 231 15.14 -0.24 -12.76
CA LEU A 231 14.96 -1.56 -13.37
C LEU A 231 13.82 -1.57 -14.39
N ALA A 232 12.68 -0.98 -14.05
CA ALA A 232 11.53 -0.87 -14.94
C ALA A 232 11.86 -0.02 -16.18
N SER A 233 12.54 1.11 -15.99
CA SER A 233 12.96 1.99 -17.09
C SER A 233 13.95 1.31 -18.02
N TYR A 234 14.90 0.55 -17.47
CA TYR A 234 15.85 -0.24 -18.25
C TYR A 234 15.15 -1.30 -19.10
N ASN A 235 14.24 -2.09 -18.52
CA ASN A 235 13.49 -3.11 -19.25
C ASN A 235 12.65 -2.51 -20.38
N ILE A 236 12.01 -1.35 -20.16
CA ILE A 236 11.26 -0.64 -21.20
C ILE A 236 12.21 -0.23 -22.34
N TYR A 237 13.37 0.32 -22.01
CA TYR A 237 14.38 0.72 -23.00
C TYR A 237 14.91 -0.47 -23.81
N GLU A 238 15.27 -1.59 -23.17
CA GLU A 238 15.73 -2.79 -23.89
C GLU A 238 14.67 -3.34 -24.85
N ASN A 239 13.42 -3.46 -24.39
CA ASN A 239 12.34 -3.98 -25.23
C ASN A 239 12.01 -3.06 -26.41
N SER A 240 12.21 -1.75 -26.28
CA SER A 240 12.01 -0.80 -27.39
C SER A 240 13.12 -0.84 -28.46
N ASN A 241 14.31 -1.36 -28.14
CA ASN A 241 15.46 -1.43 -29.08
C ASN A 241 15.62 -2.82 -29.73
N ILE A 242 14.74 -3.77 -29.44
CA ILE A 242 14.72 -5.11 -30.07
C ILE A 242 13.77 -5.14 -31.28
N GLU A 243 12.96 -4.11 -31.47
CA GLU A 243 12.00 -3.97 -32.59
C GLU A 243 12.52 -3.17 -33.80
N ASP A 244 13.79 -2.71 -33.78
CA ASP A 244 14.49 -2.04 -34.90
C ASP A 244 15.62 -2.91 -35.49
#